data_AF-A0A832ASQ9-F1
#
_entry.id   AF-A0A832ASQ9-F1
#
_cell.length_a   1.000
_cell.length_b   1.000
_cell.length_c   1.000
_cell.angle_alpha   90.00
_cell.angle_beta   90.00
_cell.angle_gamma   90.00
#
_symmetry.space_group_name_H-M   'P 1'
#
loop_
_entity.id
_entity.type
_entity.pdbx_description
1 polymer ?
#
loop_
_entity_poly.entity_id
_entity_poly.type
_entity_poly.pdbx_seq_one_letter_code
_entity_poly.pdbx_strand_id
1 'polypeptide(L)'
;ALTDDHVFNNKEFLFGADARGNVGFGFWQFAWGSKQTLNATNYEAARAALMGMKGDHGRPLGINPRLLVVPPSLEGAAMEILNAERDASGATNVWKDTAELMVVPWLA
;
A
#
# COMPACT_ATOMS: atom_id res chain seq x y z
N ALA A 1 -9.52 2.16 43.07
CA ALA A 1 -9.77 3.43 42.33
C ALA A 1 -10.40 4.55 43.18
N LEU A 2 -10.85 4.32 44.43
CA LEU A 2 -11.11 5.43 45.38
C LEU A 2 -9.95 5.63 46.40
N THR A 3 -9.01 4.69 46.43
CA THR A 3 -7.90 4.58 47.37
C THR A 3 -6.54 4.84 46.72
N ASP A 4 -6.55 5.41 45.51
CA ASP A 4 -5.31 5.74 44.79
C ASP A 4 -4.78 7.08 45.31
N ASP A 5 -3.50 7.14 45.65
CA ASP A 5 -2.86 8.33 46.21
C ASP A 5 -2.94 9.53 45.26
N HIS A 6 -2.93 9.30 43.93
CA HIS A 6 -3.08 10.36 42.94
C HIS A 6 -4.49 10.97 43.00
N VAL A 7 -5.51 10.12 43.16
CA VAL A 7 -6.91 10.55 43.30
C VAL A 7 -7.11 11.27 44.63
N PHE A 8 -6.51 10.80 45.71
CA PHE A 8 -6.63 11.42 47.03
C PHE A 8 -5.94 12.79 47.10
N ASN A 9 -4.71 12.90 46.60
CA ASN A 9 -3.92 14.13 46.69
C ASN A 9 -4.33 15.20 45.66
N ASN A 10 -4.62 14.79 44.42
CA ASN A 10 -4.86 15.72 43.31
C ASN A 10 -6.32 15.80 42.87
N LYS A 11 -7.22 14.94 43.39
CA LYS A 11 -8.64 14.83 42.99
C LYS A 11 -8.84 14.57 41.50
N GLU A 12 -7.85 13.94 40.85
CA GLU A 12 -7.87 13.64 39.43
C GLU A 12 -7.83 12.13 39.18
N PHE A 13 -8.70 11.66 38.29
CA PHE A 13 -8.70 10.29 37.80
C PHE A 13 -7.92 10.19 36.50
N LEU A 14 -6.85 9.38 36.49
CA LEU A 14 -6.07 9.10 35.30
C LEU A 14 -6.78 8.03 34.46
N PHE A 15 -7.18 8.40 33.24
CA PHE A 15 -7.73 7.47 32.25
C PHE A 15 -6.76 7.35 31.09
N GLY A 16 -6.23 6.15 30.88
CA GLY A 16 -5.47 5.81 29.68
C GLY A 16 -6.38 5.17 28.65
N ALA A 17 -6.29 5.63 27.40
CA ALA A 17 -6.83 4.92 26.25
C ALA A 17 -5.64 4.49 25.37
N ASP A 18 -5.33 3.19 25.36
CA ASP A 18 -4.40 2.59 24.40
C ASP A 18 -5.22 1.91 23.31
N ALA A 19 -4.98 2.29 22.06
CA ALA A 19 -5.58 1.66 20.89
C ALA A 19 -4.45 1.20 19.96
N ARG A 20 -4.35 -0.11 19.75
CA ARG A 20 -3.57 -0.69 18.64
C ARG A 20 -4.54 -1.20 17.60
N GLY A 21 -4.74 -0.41 16.55
CA GLY A 21 -5.61 -0.76 15.43
C GLY A 21 -4.83 -1.32 14.24
N ASN A 22 -5.16 -2.55 13.84
CA ASN A 22 -5.28 -2.88 12.42
C ASN A 22 -6.70 -3.38 12.21
N VAL A 23 -7.64 -2.47 11.97
CA VAL A 23 -9.06 -2.77 11.79
C VAL A 23 -9.59 -2.06 10.56
N GLY A 24 -10.26 -2.83 9.68
CA GLY A 24 -10.95 -2.36 8.48
C GLY A 24 -10.25 -2.75 7.18
N PHE A 25 -11.04 -3.03 6.13
CA PHE A 25 -10.54 -3.02 4.75
C PHE A 25 -9.73 -1.74 4.53
N GLY A 26 -8.54 -1.84 3.92
CA GLY A 26 -7.67 -0.70 3.72
C GLY A 26 -8.40 0.46 3.03
N PHE A 27 -8.05 1.70 3.38
CA PHE A 27 -8.64 2.86 2.72
C PHE A 27 -8.46 2.76 1.20
N TRP A 28 -9.45 3.18 0.43
CA TRP A 28 -9.38 3.19 -1.03
C TRP A 28 -8.18 4.01 -1.55
N GLN A 29 -7.77 5.04 -0.80
CA GLN A 29 -6.58 5.84 -1.08
C GLN A 29 -5.27 5.03 -1.06
N PHE A 30 -5.27 3.82 -0.50
CA PHE A 30 -4.12 2.90 -0.54
C PHE A 30 -4.03 2.08 -1.83
N ALA A 31 -4.98 2.27 -2.75
CA ALA A 31 -4.96 1.68 -4.08
C ALA A 31 -4.74 2.76 -5.14
N TRP A 32 -3.95 2.43 -6.17
CA TRP A 32 -3.76 3.26 -7.35
C TRP A 32 -4.55 2.68 -8.52
N GLY A 33 -5.66 3.30 -8.86
CA GLY A 33 -6.41 2.97 -10.08
C GLY A 33 -5.88 3.74 -11.28
N SER A 34 -5.29 3.04 -12.26
CA SER A 34 -4.79 3.67 -13.49
C SER A 34 -5.56 3.20 -14.72
N LYS A 35 -5.81 4.13 -15.64
CA LYS A 35 -6.28 3.84 -17.03
C LYS A 35 -5.17 4.03 -18.06
N GLN A 36 -3.96 4.36 -17.61
CA GLN A 36 -2.80 4.54 -18.49
C GLN A 36 -2.32 3.19 -19.01
N THR A 37 -1.57 3.19 -20.10
CA THR A 37 -0.90 1.99 -20.61
C THR A 37 0.00 1.38 -19.53
N LEU A 38 -0.15 0.07 -19.29
CA LEU A 38 0.69 -0.66 -18.35
C LEU A 38 2.10 -0.81 -18.95
N ASN A 39 3.06 -0.06 -18.42
CA ASN A 39 4.48 -0.10 -18.76
C ASN A 39 5.33 0.23 -17.51
N ALA A 40 6.65 0.01 -17.61
CA ALA A 40 7.57 0.20 -16.48
C ALA A 40 7.55 1.64 -15.92
N THR A 41 7.47 2.67 -16.77
CA THR A 41 7.44 4.07 -16.35
C THR A 41 6.19 4.41 -15.54
N ASN A 42 5.02 3.97 -15.99
CA ASN A 42 3.77 4.21 -15.27
C ASN A 42 3.67 3.36 -14.01
N TYR A 43 4.27 2.16 -14.02
CA TYR A 43 4.38 1.32 -12.83
C TYR A 43 5.23 1.98 -11.75
N GLU A 44 6.39 2.53 -12.12
CA GLU A 44 7.25 3.30 -11.21
C GLU A 44 6.50 4.50 -10.62
N ALA A 45 5.84 5.30 -11.46
CA ALA A 45 5.07 6.46 -11.03
C ALA A 45 3.97 6.07 -10.02
N ALA A 46 3.24 4.98 -10.29
CA ALA A 46 2.20 4.49 -9.39
C ALA A 46 2.78 4.03 -8.04
N ARG A 47 3.91 3.30 -8.05
CA ARG A 47 4.58 2.87 -6.82
C ARG A 47 5.09 4.07 -6.00
N ALA A 48 5.74 5.03 -6.66
CA ALA A 48 6.25 6.23 -6.01
C ALA A 48 5.13 7.05 -5.39
N ALA A 49 3.99 7.18 -6.09
CA ALA A 49 2.83 7.89 -5.57
C ALA A 49 2.26 7.21 -4.33
N LEU A 50 2.07 5.88 -4.34
CA LEU A 50 1.58 5.13 -3.19
C LEU A 50 2.54 5.20 -1.99
N MET A 51 3.83 5.00 -2.20
CA MET A 51 4.83 5.08 -1.13
C MET A 51 5.02 6.51 -0.60
N GLY A 52 4.75 7.52 -1.44
CA GLY A 52 4.83 8.93 -1.09
C GLY A 52 3.63 9.47 -0.30
N MET A 53 2.55 8.68 -0.14
CA MET A 53 1.35 9.13 0.57
C MET A 53 1.64 9.36 2.06
N LYS A 54 1.23 10.54 2.51
CA LYS A 54 1.33 10.99 3.90
C LYS A 54 -0.06 11.12 4.49
N GLY A 55 -0.21 10.67 5.73
CA GLY A 55 -1.41 10.88 6.53
C GLY A 55 -1.37 12.21 7.25
N ASP A 56 -2.23 12.33 8.25
CA ASP A 56 -2.31 13.54 9.08
C ASP A 56 -0.95 13.88 9.69
N HIS A 57 -0.70 15.19 9.80
CA HIS A 57 0.57 15.76 10.25
C HIS A 57 1.80 15.36 9.41
N GLY A 58 1.59 14.97 8.15
CA GLY A 58 2.68 14.67 7.22
C GLY A 58 3.42 13.35 7.52
N ARG A 59 2.85 12.50 8.37
CA ARG A 59 3.44 11.21 8.71
C ARG A 59 3.33 10.25 7.51
N PRO A 60 4.40 9.56 7.11
CA PRO A 60 4.31 8.57 6.03
C PRO A 60 3.36 7.44 6.44
N LEU A 61 2.50 7.03 5.51
CA LEU A 61 1.52 5.96 5.73
C LEU A 61 2.14 4.55 5.70
N GLY A 62 3.40 4.43 5.29
CA GLY A 62 4.11 3.15 5.26
C GLY A 62 3.54 2.16 4.25
N ILE A 63 2.90 2.65 3.18
CA ILE A 63 2.29 1.82 2.15
C ILE A 63 3.39 1.12 1.37
N ASN A 64 3.32 -0.21 1.30
CA ASN A 64 4.16 -1.03 0.43
C ASN A 64 3.28 -1.70 -0.65
N PRO A 65 3.31 -1.22 -1.90
CA PRO A 65 2.53 -1.80 -3.00
C PRO A 65 3.03 -3.20 -3.33
N ARG A 66 2.28 -4.22 -2.91
CA ARG A 66 2.64 -5.64 -3.08
C ARG A 66 1.73 -6.42 -4.01
N LEU A 67 0.68 -5.80 -4.55
CA LEU A 67 -0.32 -6.46 -5.38
C LEU A 67 -0.61 -5.60 -6.62
N LEU A 68 -0.48 -6.19 -7.80
CA LEU A 68 -0.89 -5.61 -9.06
C LEU A 68 -2.11 -6.38 -9.58
N VAL A 69 -3.23 -5.69 -9.70
CA VAL A 69 -4.49 -6.26 -10.21
C VAL A 69 -4.70 -5.82 -11.66
N VAL A 70 -4.89 -6.79 -12.56
CA VAL A 70 -5.09 -6.52 -13.99
C VAL A 70 -6.25 -7.30 -14.59
N PRO A 71 -6.91 -6.79 -15.65
CA PRO A 71 -7.80 -7.60 -16.48
C PRO A 71 -7.01 -8.62 -17.31
N PRO A 72 -7.66 -9.68 -17.83
CA PRO A 72 -7.00 -10.69 -18.67
C PRO A 72 -6.28 -10.12 -19.91
N SER A 73 -6.79 -9.01 -20.46
CA SER A 73 -6.20 -8.34 -21.63
C SER A 73 -4.80 -7.75 -21.37
N LEU A 74 -4.44 -7.50 -20.11
CA LEU A 74 -3.17 -6.90 -19.72
C LEU A 74 -2.24 -7.88 -19.00
N GLU A 75 -2.63 -9.16 -18.90
CA GLU A 75 -1.84 -10.21 -18.26
C GLU A 75 -0.42 -10.30 -18.85
N GLY A 76 -0.29 -10.27 -20.18
CA GLY A 76 1.02 -10.33 -20.84
C GLY A 76 1.95 -9.18 -20.46
N ALA A 77 1.44 -7.94 -20.48
CA ALA A 77 2.22 -6.77 -20.09
C ALA A 77 2.58 -6.80 -18.59
N ALA A 78 1.69 -7.32 -17.75
CA ALA A 78 1.94 -7.45 -16.32
C ALA A 78 2.99 -8.53 -15.99
N MET A 79 2.94 -9.66 -16.70
CA MET A 79 3.95 -10.73 -16.62
C MET A 79 5.32 -10.24 -17.08
N GLU A 80 5.38 -9.40 -18.11
CA GLU A 80 6.64 -8.78 -18.56
C GLU A 80 7.24 -7.89 -17.48
N ILE A 81 6.43 -7.07 -16.80
CA ILE A 81 6.92 -6.17 -15.75
C ILE A 81 7.33 -6.93 -14.48
N LEU A 82 6.55 -7.92 -14.04
CA LEU A 82 6.74 -8.53 -12.71
C LEU A 82 7.52 -9.84 -12.72
N ASN A 83 7.50 -10.58 -13.83
CA ASN A 83 8.04 -11.94 -13.86
C ASN A 83 9.20 -12.11 -14.86
N ALA A 84 9.30 -11.27 -15.89
CA ALA A 84 10.39 -11.37 -16.85
C ALA A 84 11.74 -11.05 -16.21
N GLU A 85 12.77 -11.82 -16.59
CA GLU A 85 14.14 -11.61 -16.10
C GLU A 85 14.82 -10.39 -16.72
N ARG A 86 14.37 -10.02 -17.92
CA ARG A 86 14.91 -8.89 -18.68
C ARG A 86 13.80 -7.94 -19.07
N ASP A 87 14.13 -6.66 -19.11
CA ASP A 87 13.27 -5.63 -19.64
C ASP A 87 13.19 -5.68 -21.17
N ALA A 88 12.32 -4.86 -21.75
CA ALA A 88 12.16 -4.73 -23.21
C ALA A 88 13.45 -4.29 -23.94
N SER A 89 14.44 -3.77 -23.21
CA SER A 89 15.76 -3.35 -23.73
C SER A 89 16.85 -4.42 -23.54
N GLY A 90 16.51 -5.57 -22.96
CA GLY A 90 17.42 -6.68 -22.68
C GLY A 90 18.29 -6.50 -21.42
N ALA A 91 18.07 -5.46 -20.63
CA ALA A 91 18.72 -5.24 -19.34
C ALA A 91 17.98 -5.97 -18.21
N THR A 92 18.60 -6.10 -17.03
CA THR A 92 18.00 -6.79 -15.88
C THR A 92 16.74 -6.06 -15.42
N ASN A 93 15.63 -6.78 -15.32
CA ASN A 93 14.37 -6.20 -14.85
C ASN A 93 14.45 -5.85 -13.36
N VAL A 94 14.33 -4.56 -13.05
CA VAL A 94 14.37 -4.02 -11.68
C VAL A 94 13.04 -4.23 -10.95
N TRP A 95 11.95 -4.43 -11.68
CA TRP A 95 10.59 -4.55 -11.14
C TRP A 95 10.16 -5.99 -10.84
N LYS A 96 11.03 -6.95 -11.16
CA LYS A 96 10.78 -8.37 -10.90
C LYS A 96 10.49 -8.61 -9.42
N ASP A 97 9.45 -9.39 -9.12
CA ASP A 97 9.04 -9.78 -7.76
C ASP A 97 8.67 -8.61 -6.82
N THR A 98 8.49 -7.39 -7.35
CA THR A 98 8.12 -6.21 -6.53
C THR A 98 6.64 -6.18 -6.13
N ALA A 99 5.79 -6.95 -6.81
CA ALA A 99 4.38 -7.16 -6.48
C ALA A 99 3.89 -8.53 -7.01
N GLU A 100 2.90 -9.11 -6.35
CA GLU A 100 2.16 -10.28 -6.81
C GLU A 100 1.18 -9.88 -7.92
N LEU A 101 1.15 -10.65 -9.01
CA LEU A 101 0.22 -10.45 -10.11
C LEU A 101 -1.10 -11.17 -9.84
N MET A 102 -2.21 -10.43 -9.83
CA MET A 102 -3.56 -10.99 -9.75
C MET A 102 -4.36 -10.62 -11.01
N VAL A 103 -4.64 -11.63 -11.82
CA VAL A 103 -5.51 -11.50 -12.99
C VAL A 103 -6.96 -11.72 -12.55
N VAL A 104 -7.83 -10.74 -12.78
CA VAL A 104 -9.25 -10.82 -12.41
C VAL A 104 -10.12 -10.86 -13.67
N PRO A 105 -10.73 -12.01 -14.00
CA PRO A 105 -11.55 -12.17 -15.22
C PRO A 105 -12.73 -11.19 -15.33
N TRP A 106 -13.28 -10.78 -14.19
CA TRP A 106 -14.44 -9.88 -14.11
C TRP A 106 -14.12 -8.40 -14.35
N LEU A 107 -12.85 -8.06 -14.62
CA LEU A 107 -12.42 -6.71 -15.00
C LEU A 107 -12.33 -6.53 -16.54
N ALA A 108 -12.71 -7.55 -17.31
CA ALA A 108 -12.76 -7.52 -18.77
C ALA A 108 -13.98 -6.74 -19.30
#